data_AF-A0A3R8YU38-F1
#
_entry.id   AF-A0A3R8YU38-F1
#
_cell.length_a   1.000
_cell.length_b   1.000
_cell.length_c   1.000
_cell.angle_alpha   90.00
_cell.angle_beta   90.00
_cell.angle_gamma   90.00
#
_symmetry.space_group_name_H-M   'P 1'
#
loop_
_entity.id
_entity.type
_entity.pdbx_description
1 polymer ?
#
loop_
_entity_poly.entity_id
_entity_poly.type
_entity_poly.pdbx_seq_one_letter_code
_entity_poly.pdbx_strand_id
1 'polypeptide(L)' 'MLAHYRPAGTCGTGCKPDDEQGAHSCSACHDAIDGRTKTSFTRNELRLFHAEGVLRTQRILRDEGVL' A
#
# COMPACT_ATOMS: atom_id res chain seq x y z
N MET A 1 -6.92 7.62 -2.32
CA MET A 1 -7.43 6.45 -1.56
C MET A 1 -6.29 5.88 -0.73
N LEU A 2 -6.58 5.23 0.40
CA LEU A 2 -5.58 4.50 1.19
C LEU A 2 -5.54 3.05 0.70
N ALA A 3 -4.42 2.64 0.09
CA ALA A 3 -4.22 1.26 -0.37
C ALA A 3 -3.45 0.47 0.68
N HIS A 4 -4.09 -0.52 1.30
CA HIS A 4 -3.45 -1.36 2.31
C HIS A 4 -2.41 -2.30 1.71
N TYR A 5 -1.18 -2.21 2.22
CA TYR A 5 -0.14 -3.18 1.97
C TYR A 5 -0.49 -4.49 2.70
N ARG A 6 -0.20 -5.63 2.07
CA ARG A 6 -0.59 -6.97 2.57
C ARG A 6 0.63 -7.83 2.93
N PRO A 7 1.40 -7.48 3.98
CA PRO A 7 2.51 -8.32 4.43
C PRO A 7 2.01 -9.53 5.24
N ALA A 8 2.78 -10.62 5.22
CA ALA A 8 2.44 -11.82 5.97
C ALA A 8 2.46 -11.52 7.48
N GLY A 9 1.48 -12.07 8.20
CA GLY A 9 1.38 -11.92 9.67
C GLY A 9 0.50 -10.76 10.14
N THR A 10 0.14 -9.81 9.28
CA THR A 10 -0.71 -8.65 9.64
C THR A 10 -1.95 -8.51 8.74
N CYS A 11 -2.18 -9.46 7.83
CA CYS A 11 -3.34 -9.46 6.95
C CYS A 11 -3.78 -10.87 6.55
N GLY A 12 -5.01 -11.01 6.05
CA GLY A 12 -5.54 -12.27 5.54
C GLY A 12 -7.06 -12.27 5.36
N THR A 13 -7.64 -13.44 5.10
CA THR A 13 -9.09 -13.61 5.06
C THR A 13 -9.70 -13.27 6.42
N GLY A 14 -10.63 -12.31 6.45
CA GLY A 14 -11.23 -11.83 7.70
C GLY A 14 -10.31 -10.95 8.56
N CYS A 15 -9.10 -10.64 8.10
CA CYS A 15 -8.13 -9.81 8.82
C CYS A 15 -7.76 -8.60 7.95
N LYS A 16 -8.38 -7.45 8.27
CA LYS A 16 -8.07 -6.16 7.63
C LYS A 16 -6.69 -5.70 8.12
N PRO A 17 -5.76 -5.31 7.23
CA PRO A 17 -4.49 -4.69 7.64
C PRO A 17 -4.73 -3.39 8.41
N ASP A 18 -3.78 -3.03 9.28
CA ASP A 18 -3.78 -1.74 9.96
C ASP A 18 -3.66 -0.58 8.95
N ASP A 19 -4.30 0.56 9.23
CA ASP A 19 -4.26 1.73 8.35
C ASP A 19 -2.85 2.35 8.28
N GLU A 20 -1.99 2.16 9.29
CA GLU A 20 -0.55 2.51 9.25
C GLU A 20 0.22 1.74 8.16
N GLN A 21 -0.29 0.59 7.74
CA GLN A 21 0.24 -0.21 6.64
C GLN A 21 -0.36 0.22 5.28
N GLY A 22 -0.98 1.39 5.21
CA GLY A 22 -1.58 1.97 4.01
C GLY A 22 -0.66 2.94 3.29
N ALA A 23 -0.79 2.99 1.96
CA ALA A 23 -0.18 4.02 1.12
C ALA A 23 -1.24 4.94 0.53
N HIS A 24 -1.00 6.25 0.56
CA HIS A 24 -1.75 7.18 -0.27
C HIS A 24 -1.55 6.82 -1.74
N SER A 25 -2.66 6.56 -2.43
CA SER A 25 -2.66 6.09 -3.82
C SER A 25 -3.77 6.75 -4.63
N CYS A 26 -3.50 6.96 -5.92
CA CYS A 26 -4.56 7.20 -6.90
C CYS A 26 -5.25 5.88 -7.27
N SER A 27 -6.39 5.97 -7.97
CA SER A 27 -7.13 4.78 -8.42
C SER A 27 -6.29 3.84 -9.28
N ALA A 28 -5.55 4.36 -10.27
CA ALA A 28 -4.75 3.56 -11.17
C ALA A 28 -3.63 2.78 -10.44
N CYS A 29 -2.95 3.42 -9.49
CA CYS A 29 -1.93 2.75 -8.68
C CYS A 29 -2.55 1.67 -7.77
N HIS A 30 -3.72 1.95 -7.19
CA HIS A 30 -4.46 1.00 -6.38
C HIS A 30 -4.84 -0.26 -7.19
N ASP A 31 -5.35 -0.07 -8.42
CA ASP A 31 -5.70 -1.18 -9.29
C ASP A 31 -4.48 -2.00 -9.72
N ALA A 32 -3.34 -1.34 -9.99
CA ALA A 32 -2.09 -2.02 -10.34
C ALA A 32 -1.56 -2.92 -9.21
N ILE A 33 -1.44 -2.39 -7.99
CA ILE A 33 -0.89 -3.15 -6.85
C ILE A 33 -1.83 -4.25 -6.34
N ASP A 34 -3.15 -4.07 -6.48
CA ASP A 34 -4.11 -5.15 -6.25
C ASP A 34 -4.04 -6.23 -7.35
N GLY A 35 -3.46 -5.93 -8.52
CA GLY A 35 -3.41 -6.82 -9.66
C GLY A 35 -4.71 -6.85 -10.49
N ARG A 36 -5.53 -5.80 -10.37
CA ARG A 36 -6.76 -5.61 -11.16
C ARG A 36 -6.45 -5.17 -12.59
N THR A 37 -5.31 -4.53 -12.80
CA THR A 37 -4.82 -4.10 -14.12
C THR A 37 -3.47 -4.73 -14.44
N LYS A 38 -3.27 -5.13 -15.71
CA LYS A 38 -1.96 -5.58 -16.19
C LYS A 38 -1.04 -4.38 -16.37
N THR A 39 0.19 -4.50 -15.87
CA THR A 39 1.25 -3.48 -16.05
C THR A 39 2.49 -4.16 -16.65
N SER A 40 3.47 -3.36 -17.06
CA SER A 40 4.79 -3.86 -17.47
C SER A 40 5.67 -4.31 -16.30
N PHE A 41 5.25 -4.06 -15.06
CA PHE A 41 6.01 -4.40 -13.86
C PHE A 41 5.64 -5.78 -13.34
N THR A 42 6.64 -6.47 -12.79
CA THR A 42 6.45 -7.71 -12.06
C THR A 42 5.70 -7.47 -10.75
N ARG A 43 5.11 -8.53 -10.20
CA ARG A 43 4.43 -8.44 -8.90
C ARG A 43 5.36 -8.01 -7.76
N ASN A 44 6.63 -8.41 -7.82
CA ASN A 44 7.64 -8.04 -6.83
C ASN A 44 8.00 -6.56 -6.93
N GLU A 45 8.15 -6.01 -8.13
CA GLU A 45 8.39 -4.56 -8.31
C GLU A 45 7.21 -3.75 -7.78
N LEU A 46 5.98 -4.10 -8.16
CA LEU A 46 4.78 -3.43 -7.65
C LEU A 46 4.69 -3.50 -6.13
N ARG A 47 5.06 -4.63 -5.53
CA ARG A 47 5.11 -4.79 -4.07
C ARG A 47 6.15 -3.88 -3.43
N LEU A 48 7.34 -3.74 -4.02
CA LEU A 48 8.39 -2.83 -3.54
C LEU A 48 7.97 -1.36 -3.67
N PHE A 49 7.37 -0.97 -4.79
CA PHE A 49 6.84 0.38 -4.98
C PHE A 49 5.74 0.71 -3.97
N HIS A 50 4.85 -0.25 -3.68
CA HIS A 50 3.81 -0.08 -2.66
C HIS A 50 4.43 0.08 -1.27
N ALA A 51 5.42 -0.73 -0.91
CA ALA A 51 6.13 -0.60 0.36
C ALA A 51 6.80 0.76 0.52
N GLU A 52 7.45 1.28 -0.53
CA GLU A 52 7.99 2.64 -0.52
C GLU A 52 6.89 3.69 -0.37
N GLY A 53 5.75 3.51 -1.04
CA GLY A 53 4.57 4.34 -0.89
C GLY A 53 4.03 4.39 0.55
N VAL A 54 4.05 3.27 1.27
CA VAL A 54 3.69 3.22 2.70
C VAL A 54 4.67 4.06 3.51
N LEU A 55 5.98 3.89 3.32
CA LEU A 55 7.00 4.66 4.05
C LEU A 55 6.85 6.18 3.83
N ARG A 56 6.59 6.59 2.58
CA ARG A 56 6.34 8.00 2.24
C ARG A 56 5.05 8.52 2.87
N THR A 57 4.00 7.71 2.89
CA THR A 57 2.72 8.06 3.54
C THR A 57 2.90 8.25 5.04
N GLN A 58 3.56 7.30 5.71
CA GLN A 58 3.84 7.43 7.13
C GLN A 58 4.69 8.65 7.46
N ARG A 59 5.62 9.03 6.57
CA ARG A 59 6.40 10.27 6.76
C ARG A 59 5.50 11.50 6.77
N ILE A 60 4.59 11.61 5.79
CA ILE A 60 3.62 12.71 5.71
C ILE A 60 2.76 12.76 6.98
N LEU A 61 2.22 11.62 7.42
CA LEU A 61 1.35 11.56 8.60
C LEU A 61 2.08 11.92 9.90
N ARG A 62 3.37 11.56 10.03
CA ARG A 62 4.21 11.98 11.16
C ARG A 62 4.48 13.49 11.13
N ASP A 63 4.75 14.04 9.95
CA ASP A 63 4.94 15.49 9.78
C ASP A 63 3.62 16.26 10.08
N GLU A 64 2.45 15.63 9.88
CA GLU A 64 1.13 16.13 10.27
C GLU A 64 0.78 15.89 11.75
N GLY A 65 1.56 15.08 12.48
CA GLY A 65 1.33 14.76 13.89
C GLY A 65 0.14 13.83 14.16
N VAL A 66 -0.28 13.05 13.15
CA VAL A 66 -1.40 12.10 13.25
C VAL A 66 -0.95 10.63 13.25
N LEU A 67 0.36 10.41 13.23
CA LEU A 67 1.04 9.11 13.37
C LEU A 67 2.23 9.23 14.33
#